data_AF-A0A9C8AMJ3-F1
#
_entry.id   AF-A0A9C8AMJ3-F1
#
_cell.length_a   1.000
_cell.length_b   1.000
_cell.length_c   1.000
_cell.angle_alpha   90.00
_cell.angle_beta   90.00
_cell.angle_gamma   90.00
#
_symmetry.space_group_name_H-M   'P 1'
#
loop_
_entity.id
_entity.type
_entity.pdbx_description
1 polymer ?
#
loop_
_entity_poly.entity_id
_entity_poly.type
_entity_poly.pdbx_seq_one_letter_code
_entity_poly.pdbx_strand_id
1 'polypeptide(L)'
;MKTPRFISELPNVPAIYALYGGRGRGLYVAYVGAAEALKRRIIQHIVSRDSSVAVGTSAVNLNPDYVTEIRWWEHPEFAERYILEAAELVAFEVLNPALRSRGNISQRAKQLYENEEFRRKMRSVFTGEPTGRLRLLTLQDVIEKIIELEERLNAIEEQLSSQ
;
A
#
# COMPACT_ATOMS: atom_id res chain seq x y z
N MET A 1 14.77 -1.14 -2.70
CA MET A 1 13.40 -0.91 -2.17
C MET A 1 13.43 0.23 -1.15
N LYS A 2 12.58 1.25 -1.29
CA LYS A 2 12.48 2.41 -0.38
C LYS A 2 11.67 2.02 0.88
N THR A 3 12.12 2.40 2.07
CA THR A 3 11.45 2.05 3.34
C THR A 3 11.29 3.25 4.28
N PRO A 4 10.38 4.20 3.97
CA PRO A 4 10.06 5.30 4.87
C PRO A 4 9.48 4.78 6.19
N ARG A 5 9.60 5.57 7.24
CA ARG A 5 9.03 5.30 8.57
C ARG A 5 7.70 6.01 8.77
N PHE A 6 7.49 7.13 8.06
CA PHE A 6 6.29 7.94 8.19
C PHE A 6 5.61 8.20 6.84
N ILE A 7 4.29 8.41 6.87
CA ILE A 7 3.49 8.81 5.68
C ILE A 7 4.03 10.11 5.06
N SER A 8 4.56 11.02 5.88
CA SER A 8 5.15 12.28 5.43
C SER A 8 6.40 12.10 4.55
N GLU A 9 7.07 10.95 4.60
CA GLU A 9 8.28 10.64 3.84
C GLU A 9 7.98 9.93 2.50
N LEU A 10 6.71 9.63 2.23
CA LEU A 10 6.33 9.02 0.95
C LEU A 10 6.67 9.94 -0.22
N PRO A 11 7.05 9.39 -1.38
CA PRO A 11 7.35 10.20 -2.55
C PRO A 11 6.07 10.79 -3.18
N ASN A 12 6.18 11.97 -3.78
CA ASN A 12 5.14 12.55 -4.63
C ASN A 12 5.42 12.18 -6.10
N VAL A 13 5.24 10.90 -6.42
CA VAL A 13 5.46 10.37 -7.77
C VAL A 13 4.23 9.59 -8.26
N PRO A 14 4.07 9.45 -9.58
CA PRO A 14 3.10 8.55 -10.16
C PRO A 14 3.41 7.10 -9.78
N ALA A 15 2.44 6.40 -9.20
CA ALA A 15 2.61 5.03 -8.74
C ALA A 15 1.29 4.28 -8.67
N ILE A 16 1.38 2.95 -8.81
CA ILE A 16 0.35 2.03 -8.33
C ILE A 16 0.69 1.65 -6.90
N TYR A 17 -0.30 1.68 -6.02
CA TYR A 17 -0.13 1.34 -4.61
C TYR A 17 -1.15 0.31 -4.15
N ALA A 18 -0.75 -0.44 -3.13
CA ALA A 18 -1.57 -1.43 -2.47
C ALA A 18 -1.55 -1.17 -0.96
N LEU A 19 -2.74 -1.12 -0.37
CA LEU A 19 -2.95 -1.05 1.08
C LEU A 19 -3.21 -2.46 1.57
N TYR A 20 -2.44 -2.88 2.56
CA TYR A 20 -2.54 -4.22 3.14
C TYR A 20 -3.15 -4.15 4.53
N GLY A 21 -3.99 -5.13 4.82
CA GLY A 21 -4.46 -5.42 6.17
C GLY A 21 -3.88 -6.74 6.68
N GLY A 22 -4.14 -7.02 7.96
CA GLY A 22 -3.62 -8.20 8.64
C GLY A 22 -2.13 -8.10 9.00
N ARG A 23 -1.54 -9.17 9.51
CA ARG A 23 -0.12 -9.23 9.91
C ARG A 23 0.52 -10.56 9.57
N GLY A 24 1.85 -10.54 9.38
CA GLY A 24 2.66 -11.73 9.17
C GLY A 24 2.14 -12.60 8.02
N ARG A 25 1.79 -13.85 8.32
CA ARG A 25 1.24 -14.81 7.34
C ARG A 25 -0.21 -14.53 6.92
N GLY A 26 -0.93 -13.70 7.67
CA GLY A 26 -2.30 -13.27 7.37
C GLY A 26 -2.39 -11.93 6.64
N LEU A 27 -1.29 -11.46 6.05
CA LEU A 27 -1.27 -10.22 5.28
C LEU A 27 -2.10 -10.38 4.00
N TYR A 28 -3.05 -9.49 3.76
CA TYR A 28 -3.89 -9.51 2.56
C TYR A 28 -3.98 -8.12 1.93
N VAL A 29 -4.21 -8.07 0.63
CA VAL A 29 -4.38 -6.81 -0.11
C VAL A 29 -5.80 -6.30 0.13
N ALA A 30 -5.94 -5.26 0.94
CA ALA A 30 -7.24 -4.67 1.25
C ALA A 30 -7.72 -3.80 0.09
N TYR A 31 -6.83 -3.01 -0.52
CA TYR A 31 -7.16 -2.06 -1.57
C TYR A 31 -5.98 -1.85 -2.52
N VAL A 32 -6.26 -1.65 -3.81
CA VAL A 32 -5.29 -1.21 -4.81
C VAL A 32 -5.78 0.08 -5.44
N GLY A 33 -4.87 1.02 -5.68
CA GLY A 33 -5.17 2.29 -6.32
C GLY A 33 -4.04 2.80 -7.20
N ALA A 34 -4.39 3.67 -8.14
CA ALA A 34 -3.44 4.52 -8.85
C ALA A 34 -3.35 5.92 -8.24
N ALA A 35 -2.16 6.53 -8.28
CA ALA A 35 -1.94 7.90 -7.87
C ALA A 35 -0.95 8.59 -8.81
N GLU A 36 -1.27 9.82 -9.25
CA GLU A 36 -0.30 10.72 -9.89
C GLU A 36 0.71 11.30 -8.87
N ALA A 37 0.29 11.38 -7.60
CA ALA A 37 1.12 11.79 -6.48
C ALA A 37 0.83 10.89 -5.27
N LEU A 38 1.66 9.85 -5.10
CA LEU A 38 1.46 8.81 -4.10
C LEU A 38 1.22 9.37 -2.69
N LYS A 39 2.14 10.17 -2.15
CA LYS A 39 2.01 10.73 -0.79
C LYS A 39 0.69 11.46 -0.58
N ARG A 40 0.30 12.34 -1.51
CA ARG A 40 -0.98 13.07 -1.43
C ARG A 40 -2.17 12.11 -1.38
N ARG A 41 -2.18 11.06 -2.21
CA ARG A 41 -3.27 10.09 -2.26
C ARG A 41 -3.35 9.22 -1.00
N ILE A 42 -2.22 8.79 -0.46
CA ILE A 42 -2.17 8.04 0.80
C ILE A 42 -2.66 8.90 1.97
N ILE A 43 -2.25 10.17 2.04
CA ILE A 43 -2.75 11.12 3.07
C ILE A 43 -4.28 11.24 2.98
N GLN A 44 -4.85 11.37 1.78
CA GLN A 44 -6.31 11.44 1.60
C GLN A 44 -7.04 10.20 2.13
N HIS A 45 -6.47 9.00 1.92
CA HIS A 45 -7.09 7.75 2.36
C HIS A 45 -6.95 7.50 3.86
N ILE A 46 -5.73 7.72 4.40
CA ILE A 46 -5.39 7.28 5.77
C ILE A 46 -5.58 8.40 6.79
N VAL A 47 -5.22 9.63 6.44
CA VAL A 47 -5.20 10.76 7.38
C VAL A 47 -6.50 11.57 7.27
N SER A 48 -6.85 12.02 6.07
CA SER A 48 -7.99 12.90 5.86
C SER A 48 -9.32 12.15 5.83
N ARG A 49 -9.33 10.85 5.52
CA ARG A 49 -10.54 10.01 5.39
C ARG A 49 -11.58 10.54 4.37
N ASP A 50 -11.17 11.45 3.48
CA ASP A 50 -12.04 12.21 2.55
C ASP A 50 -12.18 11.56 1.17
N SER A 51 -11.63 10.37 0.98
CA SER A 51 -11.77 9.68 -0.31
C SER A 51 -13.18 9.12 -0.45
N SER A 52 -13.78 9.19 -1.64
CA SER A 52 -15.14 8.70 -1.99
C SER A 52 -15.38 7.20 -1.75
N VAL A 53 -14.43 6.51 -1.12
CA VAL A 53 -14.54 5.15 -0.58
C VAL A 53 -15.02 5.15 0.88
N ALA A 54 -14.87 6.26 1.61
CA ALA A 54 -15.30 6.40 3.00
C ALA A 54 -16.68 7.08 3.15
N VAL A 55 -17.16 7.77 2.12
CA VAL A 55 -18.39 8.59 2.17
C VAL A 55 -19.29 8.26 0.98
N GLY A 56 -20.20 7.30 1.16
CA GLY A 56 -21.38 7.16 0.29
C GLY A 56 -21.57 5.80 -0.39
N THR A 57 -22.49 5.00 0.15
CA THR A 57 -23.35 4.06 -0.60
C THR A 57 -22.64 3.11 -1.58
N SER A 58 -21.84 2.18 -1.07
CA SER A 58 -21.70 0.81 -1.61
C SER A 58 -20.78 0.01 -0.70
N ALA A 59 -21.20 -1.22 -0.39
CA ALA A 59 -20.60 -2.17 0.53
C ALA A 59 -19.05 -2.11 0.61
N VAL A 60 -18.58 -1.97 1.86
CA VAL A 60 -17.21 -2.09 2.38
C VAL A 60 -16.34 -0.83 2.31
N ASN A 61 -16.52 0.05 3.31
CA ASN A 61 -15.59 1.11 3.64
C ASN A 61 -14.23 0.49 4.03
N LEU A 62 -13.14 0.87 3.33
CA LEU A 62 -11.80 0.60 3.82
C LEU A 62 -11.63 1.34 5.15
N ASN A 63 -11.58 0.62 6.26
CA ASN A 63 -11.26 1.24 7.53
C ASN A 63 -9.73 1.41 7.61
N PRO A 64 -9.21 2.66 7.59
CA PRO A 64 -7.78 2.95 7.52
C PRO A 64 -7.03 2.45 8.76
N ASP A 65 -7.72 2.25 9.89
CA ASP A 65 -7.12 1.78 11.15
C ASP A 65 -6.68 0.31 11.07
N TYR A 66 -7.16 -0.45 10.07
CA TYR A 66 -6.71 -1.82 9.79
C TYR A 66 -5.60 -1.90 8.74
N VAL A 67 -5.15 -0.78 8.18
CA VAL A 67 -4.03 -0.77 7.23
C VAL A 67 -2.72 -0.89 8.01
N THR A 68 -2.00 -1.98 7.79
CA THR A 68 -0.74 -2.28 8.49
C THR A 68 0.48 -2.08 7.58
N GLU A 69 0.30 -2.11 6.27
CA GLU A 69 1.38 -1.94 5.31
C GLU A 69 0.90 -1.28 4.01
N ILE A 70 1.74 -0.44 3.44
CA ILE A 70 1.55 0.20 2.14
C ILE A 70 2.71 -0.24 1.25
N ARG A 71 2.43 -0.77 0.08
CA ARG A 71 3.43 -1.04 -0.96
C ARG A 71 3.12 -0.22 -2.19
N TRP A 72 4.15 0.17 -2.94
CA TRP A 72 3.96 0.86 -4.21
C TRP A 72 5.00 0.45 -5.24
N TRP A 73 4.60 0.60 -6.49
CA TRP A 73 5.40 0.35 -7.68
C TRP A 73 5.48 1.63 -8.49
N GLU A 74 6.70 2.01 -8.83
CA GLU A 74 7.02 3.10 -9.74
C GLU A 74 7.44 2.49 -11.07
N HIS A 75 7.02 3.10 -12.18
CA HIS A 75 7.45 2.72 -13.51
C HIS A 75 7.55 4.00 -14.37
N PRO A 76 8.56 4.15 -15.24
CA PRO A 76 8.74 5.37 -16.03
C PRO A 76 7.50 5.77 -16.84
N GLU A 77 6.76 4.78 -17.33
CA GLU A 77 5.53 5.01 -18.11
C GLU A 77 4.32 5.47 -17.27
N PHE A 78 4.39 5.43 -15.93
CA PHE A 78 3.30 5.91 -15.07
C PHE A 78 3.12 7.43 -15.08
N ALA A 79 3.99 8.18 -15.74
CA ALA A 79 3.79 9.60 -15.98
C ALA A 79 2.48 9.90 -16.73
N GLU A 80 2.02 8.95 -17.56
CA GLU A 80 0.80 9.09 -18.35
C GLU A 80 -0.41 8.49 -17.62
N ARG A 81 -1.47 9.30 -17.46
CA ARG A 81 -2.67 8.90 -16.71
C ARG A 81 -3.36 7.65 -17.28
N TYR A 82 -3.49 7.54 -18.59
CA TYR A 82 -4.13 6.37 -19.21
C TYR A 82 -3.32 5.08 -18.99
N ILE A 83 -2.00 5.21 -18.77
CA ILE A 83 -1.13 4.08 -18.43
C ILE A 83 -1.34 3.68 -16.97
N LEU A 84 -1.45 4.64 -16.04
CA LEU A 84 -1.81 4.36 -14.65
C LEU A 84 -3.15 3.62 -14.53
N GLU A 85 -4.17 4.09 -15.25
CA GLU A 85 -5.50 3.45 -15.27
C GLU A 85 -5.44 2.00 -15.83
N ALA A 86 -4.68 1.77 -16.91
CA ALA A 86 -4.51 0.44 -17.47
C ALA A 86 -3.66 -0.47 -16.56
N ALA A 87 -2.63 0.07 -15.92
CA ALA A 87 -1.77 -0.66 -14.99
C ALA A 87 -2.51 -1.05 -13.71
N GLU A 88 -3.41 -0.20 -13.22
CA GLU A 88 -4.30 -0.50 -12.08
C GLU A 88 -5.16 -1.74 -12.36
N LEU A 89 -5.70 -1.88 -13.58
CA LEU A 89 -6.44 -3.07 -13.99
C LEU A 89 -5.60 -4.35 -13.91
N VAL A 90 -4.36 -4.31 -14.40
CA VAL A 90 -3.44 -5.45 -14.29
C VAL A 90 -3.09 -5.72 -12.83
N ALA A 91 -2.92 -4.68 -12.01
CA ALA A 91 -2.67 -4.83 -10.58
C ALA A 91 -3.85 -5.49 -9.86
N PHE A 92 -5.10 -5.25 -10.27
CA PHE A 92 -6.25 -5.99 -9.73
C PHE A 92 -6.20 -7.48 -10.04
N GLU A 93 -5.69 -7.88 -11.21
CA GLU A 93 -5.52 -9.29 -11.57
C GLU A 93 -4.40 -9.96 -10.76
N VAL A 94 -3.29 -9.26 -10.54
CA VAL A 94 -2.09 -9.82 -9.87
C VAL A 94 -2.22 -9.82 -8.35
N LEU A 95 -2.66 -8.69 -7.79
CA LEU A 95 -2.68 -8.48 -6.33
C LEU A 95 -4.01 -8.94 -5.71
N ASN A 96 -5.05 -9.16 -6.52
CA ASN A 96 -6.37 -9.63 -6.12
C ASN A 96 -6.91 -8.96 -4.84
N PRO A 97 -7.12 -7.63 -4.84
CA PRO A 97 -7.52 -6.91 -3.65
C PRO A 97 -8.96 -7.23 -3.25
N ALA A 98 -9.23 -7.17 -1.94
CA ALA A 98 -10.59 -7.28 -1.40
C ALA A 98 -11.49 -6.13 -1.91
N LEU A 99 -10.93 -4.92 -2.04
CA LEU A 99 -11.61 -3.74 -2.56
C LEU A 99 -10.92 -3.23 -3.81
N ARG A 100 -11.73 -2.91 -4.82
CA ARG A 100 -11.27 -2.35 -6.10
C ARG A 100 -11.76 -0.92 -6.21
N SER A 101 -10.88 -0.04 -6.69
CA SER A 101 -11.30 1.31 -7.09
C SER A 101 -12.28 1.17 -8.27
N ARG A 102 -13.40 1.89 -8.24
CA ARG A 102 -14.35 1.97 -9.36
C ARG A 102 -14.28 3.37 -9.97
N GLY A 103 -13.13 3.70 -10.54
CA GLY A 103 -12.98 4.88 -11.37
C GLY A 103 -13.59 4.66 -12.76
N ASN A 104 -14.05 5.73 -13.41
CA ASN A 104 -14.36 5.69 -14.84
C ASN A 104 -13.05 5.53 -15.63
N ILE A 105 -12.72 4.29 -16.00
CA ILE A 105 -11.54 3.97 -16.79
C ILE A 105 -11.72 4.54 -18.20
N SER A 106 -10.73 5.29 -18.68
CA SER A 106 -10.76 5.85 -20.03
C SER A 106 -10.76 4.76 -21.11
N GLN A 107 -11.35 5.05 -22.27
CA GLN A 107 -11.35 4.11 -23.39
C GLN A 107 -9.94 3.75 -23.86
N ARG A 108 -9.01 4.72 -23.82
CA ARG A 108 -7.60 4.52 -24.14
C ARG A 108 -6.91 3.55 -23.17
N ALA A 109 -7.24 3.63 -21.88
CA ALA A 109 -6.73 2.69 -20.88
C ALA A 109 -7.26 1.26 -21.11
N LYS A 110 -8.53 1.10 -21.52
CA LYS A 110 -9.10 -0.21 -21.88
C LYS A 110 -8.38 -0.82 -23.08
N GLN A 111 -8.15 -0.04 -24.14
CA GLN A 111 -7.41 -0.51 -25.31
C GLN A 111 -5.98 -0.92 -24.97
N LEU A 112 -5.30 -0.14 -24.12
CA LEU A 112 -3.95 -0.49 -23.67
C LEU A 112 -3.95 -1.75 -22.80
N TYR A 113 -4.96 -1.92 -21.95
CA TYR A 113 -5.13 -3.11 -21.14
C TYR A 113 -5.36 -4.37 -21.99
N GLU A 114 -6.03 -4.28 -23.14
CA GLU A 114 -6.20 -5.40 -24.07
C GLU A 114 -4.89 -5.81 -24.79
N ASN A 115 -3.84 -4.98 -24.72
CA ASN A 115 -2.54 -5.30 -25.29
C ASN A 115 -1.78 -6.31 -24.39
N GLU A 116 -1.57 -7.52 -24.90
CA GLU A 116 -0.89 -8.61 -24.20
C GLU A 116 0.56 -8.28 -23.79
N GLU A 117 1.30 -7.52 -24.60
CA GLU A 117 2.67 -7.12 -24.25
C GLU A 117 2.67 -6.19 -23.03
N PHE A 118 1.76 -5.22 -23.01
CA PHE A 118 1.57 -4.33 -21.88
C PHE A 118 1.18 -5.10 -20.61
N ARG A 119 0.19 -6.00 -20.71
CA ARG A 119 -0.24 -6.85 -19.56
C ARG A 119 0.92 -7.67 -19.02
N ARG A 120 1.67 -8.34 -19.89
CA ARG A 120 2.83 -9.16 -19.49
C ARG A 120 3.89 -8.33 -18.78
N LYS A 121 4.20 -7.15 -19.31
CA LYS A 121 5.15 -6.21 -18.70
C LYS A 121 4.68 -5.79 -17.31
N MET A 122 3.45 -5.33 -17.17
CA MET A 122 2.90 -4.87 -15.88
C MET A 122 2.76 -6.02 -14.88
N ARG A 123 2.40 -7.22 -15.32
CA ARG A 123 2.40 -8.43 -14.47
C ARG A 123 3.78 -8.70 -13.88
N SER A 124 4.84 -8.55 -14.68
CA SER A 124 6.21 -8.69 -14.19
C SER A 124 6.56 -7.64 -13.15
N VAL A 125 6.11 -6.39 -13.33
CA VAL A 125 6.32 -5.30 -12.35
C VAL A 125 5.64 -5.64 -11.02
N PHE A 126 4.38 -6.08 -11.04
CA PHE A 126 3.61 -6.33 -9.81
C PHE A 126 3.93 -7.65 -9.11
N THR A 127 4.45 -8.64 -9.85
CA THR A 127 4.95 -9.90 -9.29
C THR A 127 6.34 -9.73 -8.68
N GLY A 128 7.11 -8.76 -9.19
CA GLY A 128 8.41 -8.39 -8.64
C GLY A 128 8.34 -7.65 -7.30
N GLU A 129 9.50 -7.27 -6.78
CA GLU A 129 9.56 -6.47 -5.55
C GLU A 129 8.95 -5.08 -5.75
N PRO A 130 8.21 -4.56 -4.75
CA PRO A 130 7.72 -3.19 -4.81
C PRO A 130 8.88 -2.21 -4.77
N THR A 131 8.72 -1.07 -5.45
CA THR A 131 9.71 0.02 -5.41
C THR A 131 9.90 0.52 -3.99
N GLY A 132 8.84 0.56 -3.19
CA GLY A 132 8.95 0.81 -1.77
C GLY A 132 7.80 0.27 -0.94
N ARG A 133 8.02 0.33 0.37
CA ARG A 133 7.13 -0.20 1.40
C ARG A 133 7.16 0.66 2.65
N LEU A 134 5.99 0.99 3.18
CA LEU A 134 5.80 1.66 4.45
C LEU A 134 5.01 0.73 5.37
N ARG A 135 5.55 0.41 6.54
CA ARG A 135 4.81 -0.29 7.59
C ARG A 135 4.20 0.73 8.55
N LEU A 136 2.91 0.57 8.82
CA LEU A 136 2.20 1.38 9.80
C LEU A 136 2.18 0.61 11.11
N LEU A 137 2.78 1.19 12.15
CA LEU A 137 2.73 0.60 13.48
C LEU A 137 1.33 0.83 14.06
N THR A 138 0.67 -0.25 14.42
CA THR A 138 -0.57 -0.22 15.18
C THR A 138 -0.27 -0.09 16.68
N LEU A 139 -1.28 0.27 17.48
CA LEU A 139 -1.13 0.33 18.94
C LEU A 139 -0.64 -1.01 19.52
N GLN A 140 -1.14 -2.13 18.99
CA GLN A 140 -0.69 -3.44 19.42
C GLN A 140 0.79 -3.70 19.07
N ASP A 141 1.28 -3.23 17.92
CA ASP A 141 2.71 -3.35 17.59
C ASP A 141 3.58 -2.51 18.54
N VAL A 142 3.05 -1.38 19.03
CA VAL A 142 3.72 -0.55 20.05
C VAL A 142 3.73 -1.28 21.40
N ILE A 143 2.61 -1.88 21.81
CA ILE A 143 2.53 -2.65 23.06
C ILE A 143 3.48 -3.85 23.03
N GLU A 144 3.46 -4.65 21.95
CA GLU A 144 4.36 -5.79 21.77
C GLU A 144 5.84 -5.36 21.85
N LYS A 145 6.18 -4.22 21.24
CA LYS A 145 7.53 -3.65 21.35
C LYS A 145 7.88 -3.19 22.75
N ILE A 146 6.93 -2.61 23.50
CA ILE A 146 7.19 -2.19 24.88
C ILE A 146 7.49 -3.41 25.75
N ILE A 147 6.70 -4.49 25.62
CA ILE A 147 6.94 -5.74 26.35
C ILE A 147 8.33 -6.31 26.01
N GLU A 148 8.69 -6.38 24.71
CA GLU A 148 10.02 -6.85 24.29
C GLU A 148 11.15 -5.98 24.87
N LEU A 149 10.96 -4.66 24.92
CA LEU A 149 11.94 -3.75 25.48
C LEU A 149 12.08 -3.91 26.99
N GLU A 150 10.98 -4.12 27.73
CA GLU A 150 10.98 -4.38 29.16
C GLU A 150 11.69 -5.70 29.49
N GLU A 151 11.42 -6.79 28.74
CA GLU A 151 12.10 -8.07 28.90
C GLU A 151 13.61 -7.95 28.67
N ARG A 152 14.01 -7.22 27.63
CA ARG A 152 15.43 -6.98 27.33
C ARG A 152 16.11 -6.11 28.39
N LEU A 153 15.40 -5.12 28.93
CA LEU A 153 15.93 -4.26 29.99
C LEU A 153 16.16 -5.07 31.26
N ASN A 154 15.18 -5.88 31.67
CA ASN A 154 15.30 -6.76 32.84
C ASN A 154 16.50 -7.72 32.70
N ALA A 155 16.68 -8.33 31.52
CA ALA A 155 17.81 -9.22 31.27
C ALA A 155 19.18 -8.50 31.39
N ILE A 156 19.26 -7.24 30.98
CA ILE A 156 20.47 -6.42 31.11
C ILE A 156 20.69 -6.03 32.58
N GLU A 157 19.64 -5.65 33.30
CA GLU A 157 19.71 -5.30 34.72
C GLU A 157 20.14 -6.49 35.58
N GLU A 158 19.64 -7.70 35.29
CA GLU A 158 20.09 -8.94 35.93
C GLU A 158 21.59 -9.20 35.70
N GLN A 159 22.07 -9.01 34.46
CA GLN A 159 23.50 -9.18 34.14
C GLN A 159 24.39 -8.16 34.86
N LEU A 160 23.94 -6.91 34.98
CA LEU A 160 24.67 -5.85 35.69
C LEU A 160 24.65 -6.02 37.20
N SER A 161 23.56 -6.56 37.77
CA SER A 161 23.43 -6.84 39.20
C SER A 161 24.18 -8.10 39.65
N SER A 162 24.64 -8.91 38.69
CA SER A 162 25.41 -10.15 38.90
C SER A 162 26.93 -9.95 38.81
N GLN A 163 27.41 -8.71 38.67
CA GLN A 163 28.83 -8.29 38.72
C GLN A 163 29.15 -7.55 40.02
#